data_AF-A0A7S2F0Z8-F1
#
_entry.id   AF-A0A7S2F0Z8-F1
#
_cell.length_a   1.000
_cell.length_b   1.000
_cell.length_c   1.000
_cell.angle_alpha   90.00
_cell.angle_beta   90.00
_cell.angle_gamma   90.00
#
_symmetry.space_group_name_H-M   'P 1'
#
loop_
_entity.id
_entity.type
_entity.pdbx_description
1 polymer ?
#
loop_
_entity_poly.entity_id
_entity_poly.type
_entity_poly.pdbx_seq_one_letter_code
_entity_poly.pdbx_strand_id
1 'polypeptide(L)'
;PEQITLGRKLTQLSFADKAFFCNSGTEANEAAIKFARKFHVAAGKPREGFVAFENAFHGRTMGALALTWKEAYKTPFQPLMPSAKFLPFNSVPELSGVDETTCA
;
A
#
# COMPACT_ATOMS: atom_id res chain seq x y z
N PRO A 1 -21.03 19.70 -6.48
CA PRO A 1 -20.63 18.91 -5.29
C PRO A 1 -19.16 19.15 -4.93
N GLU A 2 -18.89 19.36 -3.65
CA GLU A 2 -17.60 19.72 -3.03
C GLU A 2 -16.51 18.68 -3.33
N GLN A 3 -16.88 17.40 -3.33
CA GLN A 3 -15.98 16.28 -3.66
C GLN A 3 -15.41 16.38 -5.08
N ILE A 4 -16.19 16.86 -6.06
CA ILE A 4 -15.72 17.04 -7.45
C ILE A 4 -14.69 18.16 -7.51
N THR A 5 -14.94 19.26 -6.80
CA THR A 5 -14.03 20.41 -6.75
C THR A 5 -12.70 20.02 -6.11
N LEU A 6 -12.74 19.31 -4.99
CA LEU A 6 -11.54 18.81 -4.32
C LEU A 6 -10.79 17.80 -5.21
N GLY A 7 -11.51 16.86 -5.81
CA GLY A 7 -10.93 15.87 -6.72
C GLY A 7 -10.16 16.54 -7.86
N ARG A 8 -10.77 17.52 -8.53
CA ARG A 8 -10.11 18.28 -9.61
C ARG A 8 -8.87 19.03 -9.13
N LYS A 9 -8.92 19.67 -7.97
CA LYS A 9 -7.75 20.36 -7.41
C LYS A 9 -6.60 19.39 -7.13
N LEU A 10 -6.89 18.24 -6.54
CA LEU A 10 -5.88 17.21 -6.27
C LEU A 10 -5.22 16.69 -7.55
N THR A 11 -6.01 16.42 -8.59
CA THR A 11 -5.46 15.93 -9.86
C THR A 11 -4.68 16.99 -10.64
N GLN A 12 -5.05 18.27 -10.50
CA GLN A 12 -4.32 19.38 -11.14
C GLN A 12 -3.00 19.73 -10.45
N LEU A 13 -2.88 19.42 -9.15
CA LEU A 13 -1.72 19.79 -8.32
C LEU A 13 -0.79 18.60 -8.02
N SER A 14 -1.04 17.43 -8.59
CA SER A 14 -0.24 16.23 -8.36
C SER A 14 -0.06 15.42 -9.65
N PHE A 15 0.62 14.29 -9.56
CA PHE A 15 0.79 13.37 -10.69
C PHE A 15 -0.48 12.58 -11.05
N ALA A 16 -1.51 12.63 -10.20
CA ALA A 16 -2.62 11.69 -10.27
C ALA A 16 -3.73 12.14 -11.24
N ASP A 17 -4.28 11.19 -12.01
CA ASP A 17 -5.45 11.43 -12.87
C ASP A 17 -6.80 11.34 -12.13
N LYS A 18 -6.82 10.64 -10.98
CA LYS A 18 -8.05 10.37 -10.20
C LYS A 18 -7.76 10.42 -8.70
N ALA A 19 -8.78 10.78 -7.92
CA ALA A 19 -8.75 10.76 -6.47
C ALA A 19 -9.81 9.79 -5.92
N PHE A 20 -9.45 9.03 -4.87
CA PHE A 20 -10.37 8.21 -4.08
C PHE A 20 -10.52 8.84 -2.69
N PHE A 21 -11.75 9.02 -2.22
CA PHE A 21 -12.04 9.63 -0.93
C PHE A 21 -12.49 8.59 0.09
N CYS A 22 -11.91 8.65 1.28
CA CYS A 22 -12.24 7.84 2.45
C CYS A 22 -12.05 8.66 3.73
N ASN A 23 -12.32 8.05 4.89
CA ASN A 23 -12.45 8.75 6.17
C ASN A 23 -11.17 8.73 6.99
N SER A 24 -10.21 7.88 6.65
CA SER A 24 -8.94 7.75 7.40
C SER A 24 -7.76 7.34 6.52
N GLY A 25 -6.55 7.53 7.04
CA GLY A 25 -5.32 7.07 6.38
C GLY A 25 -5.24 5.54 6.24
N THR A 26 -5.74 4.78 7.22
CA THR A 26 -5.76 3.30 7.13
C THR A 26 -6.69 2.83 6.01
N GLU A 27 -7.84 3.48 5.81
CA GLU A 27 -8.73 3.19 4.67
C GLU A 27 -8.11 3.58 3.32
N ALA A 28 -7.36 4.69 3.27
CA ALA A 28 -6.63 5.09 2.08
C ALA A 28 -5.56 4.04 1.71
N ASN A 29 -4.83 3.53 2.69
CA ASN A 29 -3.85 2.47 2.50
C ASN A 29 -4.50 1.13 2.10
N GLU A 30 -5.63 0.73 2.68
CA GLU A 30 -6.39 -0.45 2.24
C GLU A 30 -6.85 -0.31 0.78
N ALA A 31 -7.31 0.88 0.38
CA ALA A 31 -7.66 1.15 -1.01
C ALA A 31 -6.44 1.01 -1.93
N ALA A 32 -5.28 1.59 -1.54
CA ALA A 32 -4.04 1.48 -2.30
C ALA A 32 -3.57 0.01 -2.46
N ILE A 33 -3.57 -0.77 -1.37
CA ILE A 33 -3.27 -2.22 -1.38
C ILE A 33 -4.16 -2.95 -2.38
N LYS A 34 -5.46 -2.69 -2.35
CA LYS A 34 -6.43 -3.33 -3.27
C LYS A 34 -6.23 -2.88 -4.71
N PHE A 35 -5.93 -1.61 -4.95
CA PHE A 35 -5.70 -1.09 -6.30
C PHE A 35 -4.42 -1.67 -6.93
N ALA A 36 -3.33 -1.80 -6.17
CA ALA A 36 -2.09 -2.43 -6.62
C ALA A 36 -2.33 -3.87 -7.08
N ARG A 37 -2.96 -4.72 -6.25
CA ARG A 37 -3.30 -6.10 -6.63
C ARG A 37 -4.26 -6.14 -7.83
N LYS A 38 -5.33 -5.34 -7.79
CA LYS A 38 -6.35 -5.31 -8.87
C LYS A 38 -5.76 -4.90 -10.22
N PHE A 39 -4.82 -3.96 -10.24
CA PHE A 39 -4.14 -3.53 -11.46
C PHE A 39 -3.44 -4.71 -12.15
N HIS A 40 -2.65 -5.47 -11.39
CA HIS A 40 -1.93 -6.64 -11.91
C HIS A 40 -2.86 -7.79 -12.32
N VAL A 41 -3.92 -8.04 -11.55
CA VAL A 41 -4.97 -9.00 -11.94
C VAL A 41 -5.63 -8.60 -13.26
N ALA A 42 -6.02 -7.34 -13.42
CA ALA A 42 -6.65 -6.84 -14.64
C ALA A 42 -5.70 -6.87 -15.85
N ALA A 43 -4.40 -6.76 -15.63
CA ALA A 43 -3.37 -6.90 -16.65
C ALA A 43 -3.06 -8.36 -17.04
N GLY A 44 -3.75 -9.35 -16.46
CA GLY A 44 -3.52 -10.78 -16.73
C GLY A 44 -2.20 -11.32 -16.17
N LYS A 45 -1.53 -10.56 -15.30
CA LYS A 45 -0.26 -10.90 -14.66
C LYS A 45 -0.39 -10.66 -13.16
N PRO A 46 -1.18 -11.50 -12.44
CA PRO A 46 -1.48 -11.26 -11.03
C PRO A 46 -0.19 -11.20 -10.21
N ARG A 47 -0.11 -10.18 -9.35
CA ARG A 47 0.96 -9.96 -8.41
C ARG A 47 0.36 -9.69 -7.05
N GLU A 48 1.02 -10.15 -6.01
CA GLU A 48 0.55 -10.03 -4.64
C GLU A 48 1.63 -9.70 -3.62
N GLY A 49 2.91 -9.73 -4.02
CA GLY A 49 4.00 -9.31 -3.17
C GLY A 49 3.89 -7.82 -2.84
N PHE A 50 4.18 -7.48 -1.60
CA PHE A 50 4.34 -6.10 -1.16
C PHE A 50 5.72 -5.92 -0.58
N VAL A 51 6.35 -4.79 -0.91
CA VAL A 51 7.55 -4.32 -0.22
C VAL A 51 7.17 -3.13 0.63
N ALA A 52 7.38 -3.26 1.94
CA ALA A 52 7.31 -2.17 2.90
C ALA A 52 8.70 -1.92 3.48
N PHE A 53 8.86 -0.87 4.28
CA PHE A 53 10.15 -0.53 4.86
C PHE A 53 10.15 -0.71 6.38
N GLU A 54 11.33 -1.03 6.92
CA GLU A 54 11.54 -1.03 8.37
C GLU A 54 11.13 0.31 8.97
N ASN A 55 10.53 0.25 10.16
CA ASN A 55 9.93 1.39 10.88
C ASN A 55 8.71 2.05 10.22
N ALA A 56 8.18 1.50 9.11
CA ALA A 56 6.96 2.03 8.49
C ALA A 56 5.71 1.78 9.34
N PHE A 57 4.72 2.68 9.20
CA PHE A 57 3.40 2.58 9.83
C PHE A 57 2.32 2.96 8.82
N HIS A 58 1.44 2.00 8.49
CA HIS A 58 0.39 2.20 7.49
C HIS A 58 -1.02 2.14 8.07
N GLY A 59 -1.16 1.77 9.35
CA GLY A 59 -2.44 1.71 10.03
C GLY A 59 -2.62 0.42 10.80
N ARG A 60 -3.87 0.11 11.17
CA ARG A 60 -4.21 -1.01 12.05
C ARG A 60 -5.33 -1.91 11.51
N THR A 61 -5.85 -1.64 10.32
CA THR A 61 -6.71 -2.58 9.59
C THR A 61 -5.87 -3.72 9.02
N MET A 62 -6.45 -4.90 8.78
CA MET A 62 -5.68 -6.13 8.50
C MET A 62 -4.64 -6.00 7.37
N GLY A 63 -4.95 -5.34 6.24
CA GLY A 63 -4.02 -5.14 5.14
C GLY A 63 -2.94 -4.10 5.47
N ALA A 64 -3.36 -2.94 5.99
CA ALA A 64 -2.44 -1.89 6.40
C ALA A 64 -1.51 -2.31 7.56
N LEU A 65 -2.02 -3.16 8.46
CA LEU A 65 -1.28 -3.73 9.57
C LEU A 65 -0.22 -4.71 9.07
N ALA A 66 -0.51 -5.48 8.02
CA ALA A 66 0.46 -6.38 7.39
C ALA A 66 1.70 -5.63 6.90
N LEU A 67 1.53 -4.38 6.45
CA LEU A 67 2.61 -3.51 5.97
C LEU A 67 3.21 -2.62 7.07
N THR A 68 2.70 -2.66 8.30
CA THR A 68 3.28 -1.92 9.43
C THR A 68 4.44 -2.70 10.05
N TRP A 69 5.60 -2.06 10.29
CA TRP A 69 6.81 -2.78 10.71
C TRP A 69 6.71 -3.40 12.10
N LYS A 70 6.28 -2.60 13.09
CA LYS A 70 6.39 -2.94 14.52
C LYS A 70 5.64 -4.24 14.86
N GLU A 71 6.39 -5.28 15.23
CA GLU A 71 5.85 -6.62 15.53
C GLU A 71 4.79 -6.60 16.63
N ALA A 72 4.98 -5.81 17.68
CA ALA A 72 4.02 -5.70 18.78
C ALA A 72 2.60 -5.31 18.33
N TYR A 73 2.45 -4.64 17.17
CA TYR A 73 1.14 -4.35 16.59
C TYR A 73 0.58 -5.52 15.76
N LYS A 74 1.43 -6.36 15.17
CA LYS A 74 1.06 -7.42 14.23
C LYS A 74 0.87 -8.79 14.89
N THR A 75 1.74 -9.17 15.83
CA THR A 75 1.84 -10.53 16.38
C THR A 75 0.49 -11.09 16.88
N PRO A 76 -0.36 -10.33 17.59
CA PRO A 76 -1.64 -10.84 18.06
C PRO A 76 -2.67 -11.18 16.97
N PHE A 77 -2.47 -10.71 15.73
CA PHE A 77 -3.44 -10.81 14.63
C PHE A 77 -2.95 -11.66 13.46
N GLN A 78 -1.83 -12.37 13.64
CA GLN A 78 -1.32 -13.28 12.62
C GLN A 78 -2.28 -14.48 12.42
N PRO A 79 -2.41 -15.00 11.18
CA PRO A 79 -1.72 -14.55 9.96
C PRO A 79 -2.32 -13.29 9.36
N LEU A 80 -1.46 -12.38 8.89
CA LEU A 80 -1.84 -11.19 8.13
C LEU A 80 -1.79 -11.46 6.61
N MET A 81 -2.03 -10.41 5.80
CA MET A 81 -1.90 -10.49 4.35
C MET A 81 -0.53 -11.10 3.96
N PRO A 82 -0.50 -12.19 3.17
CA PRO A 82 0.74 -12.86 2.81
C PRO A 82 1.61 -11.97 1.91
N SER A 83 2.89 -12.34 1.78
CA SER A 83 3.82 -11.80 0.79
C SER A 83 4.30 -10.36 1.03
N ALA A 84 4.21 -9.86 2.27
CA ALA A 84 4.87 -8.61 2.68
C ALA A 84 6.34 -8.85 3.07
N LYS A 85 7.26 -8.20 2.35
CA LYS A 85 8.70 -8.13 2.69
C LYS A 85 9.00 -6.75 3.26
N PHE A 86 9.87 -6.70 4.26
CA PHE A 86 10.34 -5.43 4.82
C PHE A 86 11.80 -5.23 4.45
N LEU A 87 12.13 -4.09 3.86
CA LEU A 87 13.48 -3.69 3.52
C LEU A 87 13.95 -2.53 4.40
N PRO A 88 15.27 -2.38 4.65
CA PRO A 88 15.81 -1.21 5.31
C PRO A 88 15.42 0.10 4.59
N PHE A 89 14.88 1.06 5.34
CA PHE A 89 14.57 2.37 4.77
C PHE A 89 15.85 3.09 4.32
N ASN A 90 15.79 3.80 3.19
CA ASN A 90 16.90 4.56 2.62
C ASN A 90 18.12 3.73 2.20
N SER A 91 17.91 2.46 1.82
CA SER A 91 18.96 1.59 1.28
C SER A 91 18.66 1.19 -0.16
N VAL A 92 19.29 1.88 -1.12
CA VAL A 92 19.17 1.57 -2.55
C VAL A 92 19.62 0.14 -2.88
N PRO A 93 20.71 -0.41 -2.31
CA PRO A 93 21.10 -1.79 -2.57
C PRO A 93 20.01 -2.81 -2.25
N GLU A 94 19.21 -2.57 -1.21
CA GLU A 94 18.17 -3.49 -0.76
C GLU A 94 16.95 -3.53 -1.68
N LEU A 95 16.83 -2.58 -2.62
CA LEU A 95 15.76 -2.57 -3.62
C LEU A 95 15.79 -3.80 -4.54
N SER A 96 16.87 -4.60 -4.54
CA SER A 96 16.87 -5.93 -5.16
C SER A 96 15.83 -6.89 -4.57
N GLY A 97 15.27 -6.58 -3.40
CA GLY A 97 14.15 -7.32 -2.81
C GLY A 97 12.80 -7.13 -3.53
N VAL A 98 12.70 -6.13 -4.43
CA VAL A 98 11.55 -5.93 -5.33
C VAL A 98 11.71 -6.85 -6.54
N ASP A 99 10.75 -7.75 -6.75
CA ASP A 99 10.80 -8.80 -7.77
C ASP A 99 9.55 -8.82 -8.68
N GLU A 100 9.50 -9.74 -9.63
CA GLU A 100 8.40 -9.89 -10.60
C GLU A 100 7.04 -10.26 -9.97
N THR A 101 7.02 -10.69 -8.71
CA THR A 101 5.81 -11.00 -7.94
C THR A 101 5.29 -9.79 -7.16
N THR A 102 6.08 -8.71 -7.08
CA THR A 102 5.77 -7.50 -6.31
C THR A 102 4.78 -6.60 -7.05
N CYS A 103 3.68 -6.27 -6.38
CA CYS A 103 2.61 -5.41 -6.88
C CYS A 103 2.71 -3.96 -6.40
N ALA A 104 3.35 -3.72 -5.24
CA ALA A 104 3.65 -2.39 -4.70
C ALA A 104 4.85 -2.45 -3.75
#